data_AF-A0A1D6FWB6-F1
#
_entry.id   AF-A0A1D6FWB6-F1
#
_cell.length_a   1.000
_cell.length_b   1.000
_cell.length_c   1.000
_cell.angle_alpha   90.00
_cell.angle_beta   90.00
_cell.angle_gamma   90.00
#
_symmetry.space_group_name_H-M   'P 1'
#
loop_
_entity.id
_entity.type
_entity.pdbx_description
1 polymer ?
#
loop_
_entity_poly.entity_id
_entity_poly.type
_entity_poly.pdbx_seq_one_letter_code
_entity_poly.pdbx_strand_id
1 'polypeptide(L)'
;MSSTAFFEALPVIDFVSQLLNRDISVRPLSDSDRVKIKKALRGVKVEVTHRGNMRRKYRISGLTPQATRELSFPIDDRGTVKTVVQYFLETYGFSIQHTTLPCLQVGNQQRPNYLPMEVCKIVEGQRYSKRLNDKQITALLKVTCQRPQAREKDILETVYHNAYSKDPYAQEFGITIDERLASVEARVLPPPRLKYHDSGRERDVLPKIGQWNMMNKKMVNGGRVSSWACINFSRNVQDGAAGSFCHELALMCQVSGMDFVLEPVLSPCYARPELVERALKGRYQDAMNILGPQGRELDLLIVILPDNNGSLYGDVKRICETNLGLVSQCCLTKHVFKVNKQQYLANVALKINVKGWGKEYCAC
;
A
#
# COMPACT_ATOMS: atom_id res chain seq x y z
N MET A 1 1.85 -21.21 11.12
CA MET A 1 2.06 -19.94 11.84
C MET A 1 1.55 -18.77 11.01
N SER A 2 0.72 -17.91 11.59
CA SER A 2 0.18 -16.70 10.94
C SER A 2 0.47 -15.48 11.82
N SER A 3 0.73 -14.33 11.22
CA SER A 3 0.96 -13.09 11.95
C SER A 3 -0.06 -12.03 11.54
N THR A 4 -0.52 -11.24 12.50
CA THR A 4 -1.42 -10.10 12.26
C THR A 4 -1.08 -8.97 13.22
N ALA A 5 -1.36 -7.73 12.81
CA ALA A 5 -1.13 -6.56 13.65
C ALA A 5 -2.21 -6.43 14.74
N PHE A 6 -1.76 -6.05 15.93
CA PHE A 6 -2.60 -5.71 17.09
C PHE A 6 -2.26 -4.31 17.58
N PHE A 7 -3.21 -3.65 18.23
CA PHE A 7 -2.92 -2.46 19.02
C PHE A 7 -2.09 -2.85 20.23
N GLU A 8 -1.04 -2.06 20.47
CA GLU A 8 -0.26 -2.16 21.69
C GLU A 8 -1.07 -1.62 22.89
N ALA A 9 -0.94 -2.27 24.04
CA ALA A 9 -1.69 -1.97 25.25
C ALA A 9 -1.03 -0.83 26.05
N LEU A 10 -1.04 0.37 25.49
CA LEU A 10 -0.34 1.55 26.03
C LEU A 10 -1.31 2.70 26.38
N PRO A 11 -0.89 3.66 27.23
CA PRO A 11 -1.66 4.87 27.50
C PRO A 11 -2.03 5.61 26.20
N VAL A 12 -3.23 6.19 26.15
CA VAL A 12 -3.70 6.85 24.92
C VAL A 12 -2.82 8.06 24.55
N ILE A 13 -2.26 8.76 25.53
CA ILE A 13 -1.28 9.84 25.32
C ILE A 13 -0.07 9.34 24.54
N ASP A 14 0.51 8.21 24.96
CA ASP A 14 1.69 7.62 24.31
C ASP A 14 1.35 7.15 22.89
N PHE A 15 0.16 6.57 22.69
CA PHE A 15 -0.32 6.19 21.37
C PHE A 15 -0.36 7.40 20.42
N VAL A 16 -0.90 8.51 20.91
CA VAL A 16 -1.05 9.74 20.13
C VAL A 16 0.32 10.35 19.82
N SER A 17 1.24 10.35 20.78
CA SER A 17 2.63 10.79 20.59
C SER A 17 3.33 9.96 19.50
N GLN A 18 3.22 8.62 19.55
CA GLN A 18 3.76 7.72 18.52
C GLN A 18 3.09 7.93 17.15
N LEU A 19 1.77 8.12 17.10
CA LEU A 19 1.02 8.33 15.86
C LEU A 19 1.42 9.64 15.15
N LEU A 20 1.67 10.69 15.93
CA LEU A 20 2.09 12.00 15.42
C LEU A 20 3.61 12.10 15.26
N ASN A 21 4.37 11.18 15.84
CA ASN A 21 5.84 11.17 15.87
C ASN A 21 6.40 12.49 16.43
N ARG A 22 5.80 12.99 17.52
CA ARG A 22 6.23 14.20 18.24
C ARG A 22 5.67 14.20 19.66
N ASP A 23 6.31 14.99 20.53
CA ASP A 23 5.76 15.30 21.84
C ASP A 23 4.52 16.20 21.72
N ILE A 24 3.41 15.76 22.32
CA ILE A 24 2.12 16.45 22.32
C ILE A 24 1.92 17.39 23.51
N SER A 25 2.83 17.39 24.48
CA SER A 25 2.82 18.32 25.61
C SER A 25 3.29 19.72 25.22
N VAL A 26 4.20 19.82 24.23
CA VAL A 26 4.89 21.07 23.85
C VAL A 26 4.06 21.97 22.94
N ARG A 27 3.22 21.39 22.06
CA ARG A 27 2.45 22.15 21.06
C ARG A 27 1.00 21.69 20.98
N PRO A 28 0.03 22.62 20.89
CA PRO A 28 -1.37 22.29 20.64
C PRO A 28 -1.55 21.44 19.37
N LEU A 29 -2.59 20.61 19.37
CA LEU A 29 -2.95 19.82 18.20
C LEU A 29 -3.54 20.73 17.10
N SER A 30 -3.06 20.57 15.87
CA SER A 30 -3.71 21.17 14.70
C SER A 30 -5.00 20.42 14.34
N ASP A 31 -5.87 21.01 13.51
CA ASP A 31 -7.06 20.31 13.01
C ASP A 31 -6.69 19.04 12.22
N SER A 32 -5.58 19.07 11.47
CA SER A 32 -5.06 17.89 10.77
C SER A 32 -4.65 16.79 11.76
N ASP A 33 -3.98 17.14 12.85
CA ASP A 33 -3.63 16.20 13.92
C ASP A 33 -4.90 15.60 14.54
N ARG A 34 -5.91 16.43 14.86
CA ARG A 34 -7.17 15.98 15.44
C ARG A 34 -7.90 15.00 14.52
N VAL A 35 -7.96 15.28 13.23
CA VAL A 35 -8.57 14.39 12.23
C VAL A 35 -7.81 13.05 12.15
N LYS A 36 -6.47 13.09 12.16
CA LYS A 36 -5.62 11.90 12.13
C LYS A 36 -5.83 11.04 13.38
N ILE A 37 -5.83 11.64 14.57
CA ILE A 37 -6.07 10.92 15.84
C ILE A 37 -7.49 10.34 15.88
N LYS A 38 -8.50 11.14 15.53
CA LYS A 38 -9.90 10.68 15.47
C LYS A 38 -10.02 9.48 14.55
N LYS A 39 -9.42 9.53 13.36
CA LYS A 39 -9.42 8.41 12.41
C LYS A 39 -8.70 7.20 12.97
N ALA A 40 -7.61 7.36 13.73
CA ALA A 40 -6.85 6.24 14.30
C ALA A 40 -7.57 5.56 15.48
N LEU A 41 -8.10 6.34 16.42
CA LEU A 41 -8.72 5.83 17.66
C LEU A 41 -10.20 5.46 17.53
N ARG A 42 -10.92 5.93 16.51
CA ARG A 42 -12.33 5.58 16.33
C ARG A 42 -12.51 4.06 16.28
N GLY A 43 -13.37 3.56 17.17
CA GLY A 43 -13.71 2.14 17.31
C GLY A 43 -12.80 1.34 18.24
N VAL A 44 -11.69 1.92 18.73
CA VAL A 44 -10.77 1.27 19.66
C VAL A 44 -11.39 1.24 21.06
N LYS A 45 -11.22 0.14 21.79
CA LYS A 45 -11.61 0.01 23.19
C LYS A 45 -10.49 0.51 24.10
N VAL A 46 -10.86 1.30 25.10
CA VAL A 46 -9.97 1.78 26.15
C VAL A 46 -10.53 1.42 27.50
N GLU A 47 -9.66 1.26 28.49
CA GLU A 47 -10.02 1.15 29.89
C GLU A 47 -9.61 2.41 30.66
N VAL A 48 -10.42 2.77 31.65
CA VAL A 48 -10.12 3.92 32.51
C VAL A 48 -9.15 3.55 33.63
N THR A 49 -8.26 4.48 33.97
CA THR A 49 -7.21 4.28 34.98
C THR A 49 -7.41 5.08 36.26
N HIS A 50 -8.30 6.07 36.25
CA HIS A 50 -8.53 7.01 37.37
C HIS A 50 -9.42 6.49 38.52
N ARG A 51 -10.02 5.29 38.39
CA ARG A 51 -10.98 4.74 39.36
C ARG A 51 -10.39 3.64 40.25
N GLY A 52 -9.10 3.71 40.55
CA GLY A 52 -8.38 2.69 41.32
C GLY A 52 -8.45 1.31 40.68
N ASN A 53 -9.09 0.36 41.36
CA ASN A 53 -9.21 -1.05 40.91
C ASN A 53 -10.28 -1.26 39.83
N MET A 54 -11.20 -0.30 39.62
CA MET A 54 -12.29 -0.46 38.66
C MET A 54 -11.86 -0.07 37.24
N ARG A 55 -11.45 -1.06 36.44
CA ARG A 55 -11.00 -0.89 35.04
C ARG A 55 -12.15 -1.00 34.04
N ARG A 56 -13.08 -0.04 34.08
CA ARG A 56 -14.23 -0.04 33.15
C ARG A 56 -13.77 0.21 31.72
N LYS A 57 -14.27 -0.61 30.79
CA LYS A 57 -13.94 -0.56 29.35
C LYS A 57 -14.97 0.23 28.57
N TYR A 58 -14.51 1.04 27.64
CA TYR A 58 -15.32 1.89 26.76
C TYR A 58 -14.84 1.80 25.31
N ARG A 59 -15.75 1.95 24.36
CA ARG A 59 -15.41 2.06 22.93
C ARG A 59 -15.42 3.52 22.51
N ILE A 60 -14.34 3.97 21.89
CA ILE A 60 -14.19 5.35 21.40
C ILE A 60 -15.10 5.57 20.19
N SER A 61 -15.98 6.55 20.28
CA SER A 61 -16.82 7.00 19.17
C SER A 61 -16.18 8.18 18.42
N GLY A 62 -15.44 9.04 19.12
CA GLY A 62 -14.79 10.21 18.53
C GLY A 62 -13.87 10.96 19.49
N LEU A 63 -13.54 12.19 19.10
CA LEU A 63 -12.81 13.17 19.90
C LEU A 63 -13.65 14.43 20.01
N THR A 64 -13.52 15.13 21.13
CA THR A 64 -14.17 16.43 21.31
C THR A 64 -13.50 17.49 20.43
N PRO A 65 -14.28 18.49 19.95
CA PRO A 65 -13.72 19.60 19.19
C PRO A 65 -12.94 20.58 20.07
N GLN A 66 -13.39 20.75 21.32
CA GLN A 66 -12.82 21.63 22.34
C GLN A 66 -11.73 20.91 23.16
N ALA A 67 -10.84 21.72 23.75
CA ALA A 67 -9.84 21.28 24.72
C ALA A 67 -10.49 20.85 26.05
N THR A 68 -9.82 19.98 26.80
CA THR A 68 -10.32 19.45 28.09
C THR A 68 -10.62 20.57 29.10
N ARG A 69 -9.82 21.65 29.15
CA ARG A 69 -10.06 22.81 30.03
C ARG A 69 -11.35 23.58 29.74
N GLU A 70 -11.79 23.60 28.48
CA GLU A 70 -12.96 24.38 28.02
C GLU A 70 -14.22 23.51 27.94
N LEU A 71 -14.06 22.19 28.05
CA LEU A 71 -15.14 21.24 27.87
C LEU A 71 -15.98 21.14 29.15
N SER A 72 -17.26 21.48 29.03
CA SER A 72 -18.25 21.34 30.09
C SER A 72 -19.34 20.34 29.72
N PHE A 73 -19.95 19.74 30.74
CA PHE A 73 -21.02 18.77 30.55
C PHE A 73 -22.01 18.82 31.73
N PRO A 74 -23.29 18.50 31.50
CA PRO A 74 -24.28 18.38 32.57
C PRO A 74 -23.99 17.14 33.41
N ILE A 75 -23.89 17.29 34.73
CA ILE A 75 -23.67 16.19 35.69
C ILE A 75 -24.99 15.47 36.02
N ASP A 76 -26.07 16.23 36.09
CA ASP A 76 -27.40 15.74 36.48
C ASP A 76 -28.48 16.23 35.52
N ASP A 77 -29.67 15.63 35.59
CA ASP A 77 -30.85 16.08 34.85
C ASP A 77 -31.39 17.42 35.40
N ARG A 78 -30.81 17.96 36.49
CA ARG A 78 -31.15 19.26 37.10
C ARG A 78 -30.39 20.42 36.45
N GLY A 79 -29.49 20.16 35.51
CA GLY A 79 -28.79 21.17 34.73
C GLY A 79 -27.50 21.69 35.38
N THR A 80 -26.98 21.03 36.41
CA THR A 80 -25.69 21.40 37.01
C THR A 80 -24.57 21.11 36.01
N VAL A 81 -23.95 22.15 35.48
CA VAL A 81 -22.84 22.05 34.53
C VAL A 81 -21.51 22.18 35.28
N LYS A 82 -20.57 21.27 35.02
CA LYS A 82 -19.16 21.44 35.43
C LYS A 82 -18.23 21.21 34.24
N THR A 83 -17.03 21.75 34.34
CA THR A 83 -15.95 21.42 33.42
C THR A 83 -15.41 20.02 33.70
N VAL A 84 -14.84 19.38 32.68
CA VAL A 84 -14.19 18.07 32.85
C VAL A 84 -13.05 18.14 33.86
N VAL A 85 -12.24 19.21 33.83
CA VAL A 85 -11.14 19.40 34.79
C VAL A 85 -11.66 19.46 36.22
N GLN A 86 -12.69 20.27 36.48
CA GLN A 86 -13.24 20.43 37.82
C GLN A 86 -13.88 19.12 38.32
N TYR A 87 -14.64 18.44 37.47
CA TYR A 87 -15.25 17.16 37.82
C TYR A 87 -14.22 16.10 38.21
N PHE A 88 -13.12 15.98 37.47
CA PHE A 88 -12.08 14.99 37.76
C PHE A 88 -11.29 15.30 39.03
N LEU A 89 -11.03 16.58 39.30
CA LEU A 89 -10.36 17.01 40.53
C LEU A 89 -11.24 16.77 41.76
N GLU A 90 -12.50 17.18 41.72
CA GLU A 90 -13.41 17.07 42.87
C GLU A 90 -13.88 15.62 43.14
N THR A 91 -14.17 14.85 42.08
CA THR A 91 -14.75 13.50 42.23
C THR A 91 -13.70 12.42 42.45
N TYR A 92 -12.52 12.56 41.81
CA TYR A 92 -11.48 11.53 41.82
C TYR A 92 -10.15 12.00 42.41
N GLY A 93 -10.03 13.27 42.80
CA GLY A 93 -8.74 13.83 43.25
C GLY A 93 -7.68 13.87 42.14
N PHE A 94 -8.09 13.79 40.87
CA PHE A 94 -7.16 13.65 39.74
C PHE A 94 -6.94 15.00 39.04
N SER A 95 -5.71 15.52 39.10
CA SER A 95 -5.31 16.76 38.44
C SER A 95 -4.82 16.49 37.01
N ILE A 96 -5.64 16.87 36.03
CA ILE A 96 -5.33 16.70 34.60
C ILE A 96 -4.21 17.67 34.19
N GLN A 97 -3.13 17.16 33.61
CA GLN A 97 -1.97 17.99 33.23
C GLN A 97 -2.11 18.56 31.82
N HIS A 98 -2.47 17.73 30.86
CA HIS A 98 -2.60 18.01 29.43
C HIS A 98 -3.98 18.57 29.11
N THR A 99 -4.36 19.67 29.77
CA THR A 99 -5.68 20.27 29.65
C THR A 99 -5.98 20.86 28.27
N THR A 100 -4.96 21.10 27.45
CA THR A 100 -5.03 21.57 26.05
C THR A 100 -5.49 20.47 25.08
N LEU A 101 -5.36 19.20 25.44
CA LEU A 101 -5.75 18.09 24.59
C LEU A 101 -7.27 17.89 24.60
N PRO A 102 -7.86 17.37 23.51
CA PRO A 102 -9.28 17.02 23.49
C PRO A 102 -9.56 15.76 24.32
N CYS A 103 -10.81 15.61 24.76
CA CYS A 103 -11.27 14.38 25.39
C CYS A 103 -11.64 13.32 24.34
N LEU A 104 -11.53 12.05 24.75
CA LEU A 104 -12.16 10.94 24.06
C LEU A 104 -13.67 10.98 24.31
N GLN A 105 -14.44 10.90 23.24
CA GLN A 105 -15.88 10.72 23.33
C GLN A 105 -16.19 9.22 23.32
N VAL A 106 -16.92 8.76 24.33
CA VAL A 106 -17.32 7.35 24.49
C VAL A 106 -18.80 7.23 24.87
N GLY A 107 -19.37 6.04 24.73
CA GLY A 107 -20.77 5.78 25.09
C GLY A 107 -21.77 6.16 23.99
N ASN A 108 -22.99 6.52 24.38
CA ASN A 108 -24.10 6.83 23.48
C ASN A 108 -23.91 8.23 22.85
N GLN A 109 -24.32 8.40 21.59
CA GLN A 109 -24.28 9.71 20.92
C GLN A 109 -25.23 10.74 21.56
N GLN A 110 -26.35 10.30 22.13
CA GLN A 110 -27.32 11.19 22.79
C GLN A 110 -26.88 11.65 24.19
N ARG A 111 -26.08 10.85 24.89
CA ARG A 111 -25.49 11.17 26.19
C ARG A 111 -24.02 10.75 26.18
N PRO A 112 -23.14 11.55 25.54
CA PRO A 112 -21.73 11.22 25.44
C PRO A 112 -21.03 11.35 26.79
N ASN A 113 -20.14 10.40 27.07
CA ASN A 113 -19.19 10.52 28.17
C ASN A 113 -17.88 11.06 27.62
N TYR A 114 -17.27 11.99 28.35
CA TYR A 114 -16.00 12.60 28.01
C TYR A 114 -14.90 12.07 28.92
N LEU A 115 -13.88 11.46 28.33
CA LEU A 115 -12.74 10.92 29.05
C LEU A 115 -11.46 11.65 28.62
N PRO A 116 -10.74 12.32 29.53
CA PRO A 116 -9.40 12.83 29.24
C PRO A 116 -8.49 11.71 28.73
N MET A 117 -7.61 12.00 27.77
CA MET A 117 -6.71 10.99 27.19
C MET A 117 -5.76 10.39 28.24
N GLU A 118 -5.37 11.17 29.25
CA GLU A 118 -4.46 10.75 30.33
C GLU A 118 -4.99 9.59 31.17
N VAL A 119 -6.32 9.51 31.31
CA VAL A 119 -6.96 8.52 32.17
C VAL A 119 -7.40 7.28 31.41
N CYS A 120 -6.91 7.10 30.18
CA CYS A 120 -7.30 6.03 29.28
C CYS A 120 -6.09 5.21 28.82
N LYS A 121 -6.21 3.88 28.88
CA LYS A 121 -5.25 2.92 28.33
C LYS A 121 -5.92 2.08 27.25
N ILE A 122 -5.23 1.80 26.16
CA ILE A 122 -5.75 0.91 25.11
C ILE A 122 -5.80 -0.52 25.65
N VAL A 123 -6.95 -1.19 25.47
CA VAL A 123 -7.14 -2.58 25.89
C VAL A 123 -6.29 -3.51 25.02
N GLU A 124 -5.64 -4.49 25.64
CA GLU A 124 -4.84 -5.51 24.96
C GLU A 124 -5.66 -6.44 24.05
N GLY A 125 -4.97 -7.17 23.16
CA GLY A 125 -5.60 -8.17 22.30
C GLY A 125 -6.53 -7.61 21.21
N GLN A 126 -6.52 -6.30 20.97
CA GLN A 126 -7.34 -5.69 19.93
C GLN A 126 -6.65 -5.74 18.57
N ARG A 127 -7.20 -6.51 17.62
CA ARG A 127 -6.67 -6.59 16.25
C ARG A 127 -6.71 -5.22 15.56
N TYR A 128 -5.63 -4.86 14.86
CA TYR A 128 -5.56 -3.67 14.03
C TYR A 128 -6.13 -3.96 12.64
N SER A 129 -7.35 -3.47 12.36
CA SER A 129 -8.05 -3.76 11.09
C SER A 129 -7.86 -2.72 9.99
N LYS A 130 -7.13 -1.63 10.24
CA LYS A 130 -6.90 -0.56 9.24
C LYS A 130 -5.70 -0.93 8.37
N ARG A 131 -5.64 -0.35 7.17
CA ARG A 131 -4.49 -0.52 6.27
C ARG A 131 -3.22 0.00 6.94
N LEU A 132 -2.20 -0.86 7.00
CA LEU A 132 -0.87 -0.50 7.47
C LEU A 132 -0.18 0.42 6.46
N ASN A 133 0.67 1.31 6.94
CA ASN A 133 1.52 2.12 6.07
C ASN A 133 2.70 1.30 5.51
N ASP A 134 3.39 1.79 4.48
CA ASP A 134 4.44 1.03 3.80
C ASP A 134 5.60 0.62 4.72
N LYS A 135 5.94 1.44 5.72
CA LYS A 135 6.97 1.10 6.73
C LYS A 135 6.50 -0.07 7.60
N GLN A 136 5.25 -0.04 8.06
CA GLN A 136 4.63 -1.10 8.84
C GLN A 136 4.48 -2.39 8.04
N ILE A 137 4.07 -2.31 6.76
CA ILE A 137 4.00 -3.47 5.85
C ILE A 137 5.40 -4.06 5.68
N THR A 138 6.42 -3.23 5.44
CA THR A 138 7.80 -3.69 5.30
C THR A 138 8.30 -4.38 6.57
N ALA A 139 8.01 -3.82 7.74
CA ALA A 139 8.36 -4.45 9.02
C ALA A 139 7.64 -5.80 9.21
N LEU A 140 6.34 -5.87 8.89
CA LEU A 140 5.56 -7.11 8.94
C LEU A 140 6.11 -8.16 7.96
N LEU A 141 6.49 -7.77 6.76
CA LEU A 141 7.10 -8.67 5.77
C LEU A 141 8.45 -9.22 6.25
N LYS A 142 9.29 -8.38 6.87
CA LYS A 142 10.58 -8.84 7.43
C LYS A 142 10.40 -9.94 8.48
N VAL A 143 9.33 -9.87 9.27
CA VAL A 143 9.04 -10.86 10.32
C VAL A 143 8.35 -12.10 9.74
N THR A 144 7.47 -11.95 8.75
CA THR A 144 6.66 -13.06 8.22
C THR A 144 7.33 -13.85 7.09
N CYS A 145 8.27 -13.24 6.36
CA CYS A 145 9.02 -13.89 5.28
C CYS A 145 10.15 -14.78 5.83
N GLN A 146 9.77 -15.95 6.33
CA GLN A 146 10.68 -16.99 6.80
C GLN A 146 10.99 -18.03 5.69
N ARG A 147 12.20 -18.58 5.71
CA ARG A 147 12.57 -19.72 4.86
C ARG A 147 11.82 -20.99 5.29
N PRO A 148 11.54 -21.93 4.37
CA PRO A 148 10.78 -23.15 4.67
C PRO A 148 11.28 -23.91 5.90
N GLN A 149 12.59 -24.19 6.00
CA GLN A 149 13.19 -24.90 7.14
C GLN A 149 12.98 -24.18 8.48
N ALA A 150 13.11 -22.85 8.50
CA ALA A 150 12.89 -22.07 9.72
C ALA A 150 11.41 -22.10 10.14
N ARG A 151 10.49 -21.99 9.17
CA ARG A 151 9.06 -22.08 9.40
C ARG A 151 8.63 -23.47 9.88
N GLU A 152 9.22 -24.53 9.32
CA GLU A 152 8.97 -25.91 9.73
C GLU A 152 9.35 -26.12 11.20
N LYS A 153 10.55 -25.68 11.59
CA LYS A 153 11.02 -25.70 12.98
C LYS A 153 10.09 -24.93 13.92
N ASP A 154 9.68 -23.72 13.54
CA ASP A 154 8.77 -22.87 14.33
C ASP A 154 7.40 -23.54 14.55
N ILE A 155 6.88 -24.25 13.54
CA ILE A 155 5.63 -25.02 13.65
C ILE A 155 5.81 -26.18 14.64
N LEU A 156 6.89 -26.96 14.53
CA LEU A 156 7.16 -28.07 15.43
C LEU A 156 7.36 -27.61 16.88
N GLU A 157 8.10 -26.52 17.09
CA GLU A 157 8.28 -25.90 18.41
C GLU A 157 6.94 -25.43 18.99
N THR A 158 6.06 -24.85 18.18
CA THR A 158 4.72 -24.42 18.62
C THR A 158 3.85 -25.62 19.03
N VAL A 159 3.86 -26.70 18.26
CA VAL A 159 3.12 -27.93 18.58
C VAL A 159 3.61 -28.53 19.90
N TYR A 160 4.93 -28.62 20.08
CA TYR A 160 5.55 -29.09 21.30
C TYR A 160 5.20 -28.21 22.51
N HIS A 161 5.32 -26.89 22.37
CA HIS A 161 5.02 -25.93 23.43
C HIS A 161 3.55 -25.97 23.86
N ASN A 162 2.63 -26.12 22.90
CA ASN A 162 1.20 -26.17 23.19
C ASN A 162 0.76 -27.50 23.83
N ALA A 163 1.59 -28.53 23.77
CA ALA A 163 1.38 -29.83 24.42
C ALA A 163 -0.05 -30.36 24.23
N TYR A 164 -0.56 -30.32 22.99
CA TYR A 164 -1.96 -30.62 22.69
C TYR A 164 -2.41 -32.02 23.13
N SER A 165 -1.48 -32.97 23.25
CA SER A 165 -1.73 -34.31 23.81
C SER A 165 -2.15 -34.30 25.29
N LYS A 166 -1.89 -33.20 26.01
CA LYS A 166 -2.27 -32.97 27.40
C LYS A 166 -3.51 -32.08 27.54
N ASP A 167 -4.14 -31.68 26.44
CA ASP A 167 -5.35 -30.88 26.50
C ASP A 167 -6.52 -31.71 27.06
N PRO A 168 -7.18 -31.27 28.15
CA PRO A 168 -8.19 -32.07 28.83
C PRO A 168 -9.42 -32.32 27.95
N TYR A 169 -9.77 -31.38 27.07
CA TYR A 169 -10.89 -31.54 26.16
C TYR A 169 -10.54 -32.54 25.06
N ALA A 170 -9.36 -32.44 24.46
CA ALA A 170 -8.91 -33.42 23.45
C ALA A 170 -8.93 -34.85 24.00
N GLN A 171 -8.48 -35.05 25.25
CA GLN A 171 -8.51 -36.35 25.92
C GLN A 171 -9.93 -36.85 26.16
N GLU A 172 -10.85 -35.98 26.60
CA GLU A 172 -12.26 -36.32 26.82
C GLU A 172 -12.94 -36.80 25.52
N PHE A 173 -12.58 -36.22 24.37
CA PHE A 173 -13.08 -36.63 23.06
C PHE A 173 -12.26 -37.76 22.40
N GLY A 174 -11.25 -38.33 23.09
CA GLY A 174 -10.41 -39.41 22.55
C GLY A 174 -9.54 -38.99 21.35
N ILE A 175 -9.23 -37.69 21.23
CA ILE A 175 -8.43 -37.13 20.14
C ILE A 175 -6.95 -37.22 20.49
N THR A 176 -6.17 -37.86 19.62
CA THR A 176 -4.70 -37.90 19.71
C THR A 176 -4.07 -37.12 18.57
N ILE A 177 -3.03 -36.33 18.87
CA ILE A 177 -2.35 -35.49 17.90
C ILE A 177 -0.91 -35.98 17.74
N ASP A 178 -0.50 -36.26 16.51
CA ASP A 178 0.89 -36.59 16.18
C ASP A 178 1.75 -35.30 16.20
N GLU A 179 2.95 -35.41 16.75
CA GLU A 179 3.91 -34.31 16.84
C GLU A 179 4.77 -34.20 15.57
N ARG A 180 4.67 -35.17 14.65
CA ARG A 180 5.40 -35.20 13.39
C ARG A 180 4.55 -34.61 12.26
N LEU A 181 5.22 -33.97 11.31
CA LEU A 181 4.57 -33.51 10.09
C LEU A 181 4.17 -34.70 9.21
N ALA A 182 2.97 -34.63 8.63
CA ALA A 182 2.48 -35.63 7.71
C ALA A 182 3.40 -35.70 6.47
N SER A 183 3.91 -36.90 6.19
CA SER A 183 4.73 -37.15 5.00
C SER A 183 3.84 -37.47 3.81
N VAL A 184 4.12 -36.82 2.68
CA VAL A 184 3.36 -36.99 1.43
C VAL A 184 4.33 -37.22 0.29
N GLU A 185 4.07 -38.24 -0.53
CA GLU A 185 4.83 -38.47 -1.76
C GLU A 185 4.42 -37.43 -2.83
N ALA A 186 5.40 -36.69 -3.34
CA ALA A 186 5.19 -35.68 -4.35
C ALA A 186 6.10 -35.92 -5.57
N ARG A 187 5.66 -35.44 -6.74
CA ARG A 187 6.43 -35.52 -7.99
C ARG A 187 6.74 -34.11 -8.48
N VAL A 188 7.98 -33.89 -8.91
CA VAL A 188 8.39 -32.66 -9.59
C VAL A 188 8.18 -32.85 -11.08
N LEU A 189 7.20 -32.14 -11.65
CA LEU A 189 6.94 -32.22 -13.09
C LEU A 189 8.08 -31.56 -13.88
N PRO A 190 8.52 -32.15 -15.01
CA PRO A 190 9.48 -31.51 -15.88
C PRO A 190 8.88 -30.20 -16.44
N PRO A 191 9.65 -29.10 -16.49
CA PRO A 191 9.15 -27.85 -17.04
C PRO A 191 8.95 -28.00 -18.57
N PRO A 192 7.94 -27.33 -19.15
CA PRO A 192 7.78 -27.31 -20.60
C PRO A 192 8.92 -26.51 -21.25
N ARG A 193 9.24 -26.83 -22.51
CA ARG A 193 10.15 -26.01 -23.31
C ARG A 193 9.40 -24.77 -23.78
N LEU A 194 10.00 -23.60 -23.59
CA LEU A 194 9.44 -22.34 -24.06
C LEU A 194 10.06 -22.01 -25.42
N LYS A 195 9.23 -21.83 -26.45
CA LYS A 195 9.66 -21.45 -27.80
C LYS A 195 9.53 -19.95 -28.03
N TYR A 196 10.56 -19.39 -28.66
CA TYR A 196 10.74 -18.00 -29.05
C TYR A 196 10.87 -17.89 -30.58
N HIS A 197 10.98 -16.66 -31.09
CA HIS A 197 11.08 -16.43 -32.53
C HIS A 197 12.43 -16.89 -33.09
N ASP A 198 12.43 -17.46 -34.30
CA ASP A 198 13.60 -18.10 -34.92
C ASP A 198 14.73 -17.13 -35.27
N SER A 199 14.42 -15.83 -35.39
CA SER A 199 15.40 -14.75 -35.60
C SER A 199 16.12 -14.29 -34.33
N GLY A 200 15.75 -14.81 -33.16
CA GLY A 200 16.51 -14.67 -31.93
C GLY A 200 17.81 -15.49 -31.97
N ARG A 201 18.80 -15.12 -31.15
CA ARG A 201 20.02 -15.93 -30.97
C ARG A 201 19.70 -17.24 -30.25
N GLU A 202 18.74 -17.20 -29.33
CA GLU A 202 18.18 -18.36 -28.66
C GLU A 202 16.70 -18.50 -29.08
N ARG A 203 16.34 -19.70 -29.57
CA ARG A 203 15.00 -20.00 -30.12
C ARG A 203 14.11 -20.74 -29.12
N ASP A 204 14.73 -21.33 -28.11
CA ASP A 204 14.04 -22.10 -27.09
C ASP A 204 14.81 -22.02 -25.77
N VAL A 205 14.08 -22.20 -24.66
CA VAL A 205 14.68 -22.29 -23.33
C VAL A 205 13.91 -23.31 -22.51
N LEU A 206 14.65 -24.14 -21.76
CA LEU A 206 14.10 -24.97 -20.72
C LEU A 206 14.22 -24.22 -19.38
N PRO A 207 13.11 -23.81 -18.75
CA PRO A 207 13.15 -23.10 -17.48
C PRO A 207 13.88 -23.91 -16.40
N LYS A 208 14.65 -23.22 -15.55
CA LYS A 208 15.31 -23.84 -14.39
C LYS A 208 14.65 -23.31 -13.12
N ILE A 209 14.12 -24.21 -12.29
CA ILE A 209 13.45 -23.85 -11.02
C ILE A 209 12.34 -22.82 -11.26
N GLY A 210 11.57 -22.99 -12.35
CA GLY A 210 10.49 -22.08 -12.73
C GLY A 210 10.92 -20.69 -13.21
N GLN A 211 12.22 -20.47 -13.49
CA GLN A 211 12.76 -19.18 -13.91
C GLN A 211 13.40 -19.24 -15.31
N TRP A 212 13.27 -18.14 -16.04
CA TRP A 212 13.94 -17.87 -17.32
C TRP A 212 14.05 -16.36 -17.54
N ASN A 213 14.79 -15.94 -18.57
CA ASN A 213 14.91 -14.53 -18.95
C ASN A 213 14.82 -14.36 -20.48
N MET A 214 14.65 -13.11 -20.91
CA MET A 214 14.54 -12.72 -22.33
C MET A 214 15.89 -12.42 -23.00
N MET A 215 17.02 -12.60 -22.31
CA MET A 215 18.31 -12.31 -22.93
C MET A 215 18.51 -13.20 -24.16
N ASN A 216 19.03 -12.60 -25.24
CA ASN A 216 19.27 -13.26 -26.53
C ASN A 216 18.04 -13.81 -27.26
N LYS A 217 16.82 -13.54 -26.76
CA LYS A 217 15.56 -14.07 -27.31
C LYS A 217 14.72 -12.96 -27.91
N LYS A 218 13.91 -13.30 -28.90
CA LYS A 218 12.90 -12.42 -29.50
C LYS A 218 11.51 -13.01 -29.31
N MET A 219 10.54 -12.15 -29.01
CA MET A 219 9.15 -12.56 -28.81
C MET A 219 8.58 -13.23 -30.06
N VAL A 220 7.72 -14.24 -29.88
CA VAL A 220 7.16 -15.03 -30.99
C VAL A 220 6.39 -14.16 -31.98
N ASN A 221 5.55 -13.25 -31.48
CA ASN A 221 4.87 -12.25 -32.29
C ASN A 221 5.11 -10.86 -31.69
N GLY A 222 6.05 -10.14 -32.28
CA GLY A 222 6.33 -8.75 -31.96
C GLY A 222 5.28 -7.83 -32.57
N GLY A 223 4.53 -7.12 -31.73
CA GLY A 223 3.59 -6.10 -32.14
C GLY A 223 4.28 -4.91 -32.79
N ARG A 224 3.48 -4.13 -33.53
CA ARG A 224 3.92 -2.92 -34.21
C ARG A 224 3.46 -1.68 -33.45
N VAL A 225 4.38 -0.75 -33.18
CA VAL A 225 4.13 0.57 -32.60
C VAL A 225 4.79 1.60 -33.50
N SER A 226 3.98 2.17 -34.40
CA SER A 226 4.42 3.13 -35.42
C SER A 226 4.35 4.57 -34.94
N SER A 227 3.48 4.87 -33.98
CA SER A 227 3.27 6.22 -33.45
C SER A 227 3.07 6.16 -31.94
N TRP A 228 3.97 6.77 -31.19
CA TRP A 228 3.86 6.87 -29.74
C TRP A 228 4.30 8.23 -29.22
N ALA A 229 3.89 8.56 -28.01
CA ALA A 229 4.27 9.78 -27.33
C ALA A 229 4.59 9.51 -25.85
N CYS A 230 5.27 10.45 -25.21
CA CYS A 230 5.53 10.40 -23.78
C CYS A 230 4.96 11.64 -23.07
N ILE A 231 4.44 11.46 -21.85
CA ILE A 231 4.10 12.53 -20.92
C ILE A 231 4.68 12.24 -19.53
N ASN A 232 5.27 13.24 -18.90
CA ASN A 232 5.95 13.12 -17.61
C ASN A 232 5.20 13.89 -16.54
N PHE A 233 4.70 13.20 -15.50
CA PHE A 233 4.07 13.82 -14.33
C PHE A 233 5.02 13.98 -13.14
N SER A 234 6.29 13.62 -13.29
CA SER A 234 7.28 13.68 -12.22
C SER A 234 8.21 14.87 -12.39
N ARG A 235 8.08 15.87 -11.50
CA ARG A 235 8.82 17.14 -11.56
C ARG A 235 10.35 16.98 -11.52
N ASN A 236 10.84 15.93 -10.87
CA ASN A 236 12.27 15.64 -10.76
C ASN A 236 12.86 14.94 -11.98
N VAL A 237 12.04 14.54 -12.96
CA VAL A 237 12.51 13.99 -14.24
C VAL A 237 12.56 15.14 -15.24
N GLN A 238 13.77 15.51 -15.66
CA GLN A 238 13.97 16.50 -16.72
C GLN A 238 13.63 15.89 -18.09
N ASP A 239 13.26 16.73 -19.06
CA ASP A 239 12.84 16.27 -20.39
C ASP A 239 13.92 15.45 -21.10
N GLY A 240 15.20 15.82 -20.95
CA GLY A 240 16.32 15.03 -21.48
C GLY A 240 16.43 13.63 -20.87
N ALA A 241 16.21 13.49 -19.55
CA ALA A 241 16.20 12.20 -18.87
C ALA A 241 14.98 11.35 -19.28
N ALA A 242 13.81 11.98 -19.46
CA ALA A 242 12.63 11.32 -19.99
C ALA A 242 12.86 10.83 -21.44
N GLY A 243 13.47 11.67 -22.29
CA GLY A 243 13.83 11.33 -23.67
C GLY A 243 14.78 10.15 -23.74
N SER A 244 15.90 10.22 -23.02
CA SER A 244 16.88 9.12 -22.95
C SER A 244 16.24 7.81 -22.46
N PHE A 245 15.40 7.87 -21.42
CA PHE A 245 14.68 6.69 -20.92
C PHE A 245 13.74 6.09 -21.96
N CYS A 246 12.97 6.93 -22.67
CA CYS A 246 12.05 6.44 -23.69
C CYS A 246 12.79 5.86 -24.89
N HIS A 247 13.92 6.46 -25.28
CA HIS A 247 14.78 5.95 -26.35
C HIS A 247 15.38 4.58 -25.97
N GLU A 248 15.92 4.44 -24.75
CA GLU A 248 16.40 3.14 -24.23
C GLU A 248 15.28 2.08 -24.23
N LEU A 249 14.05 2.45 -23.88
CA LEU A 249 12.89 1.55 -23.91
C LEU A 249 12.50 1.16 -25.33
N ALA A 250 12.48 2.10 -26.27
CA ALA A 250 12.18 1.85 -27.67
C ALA A 250 13.22 0.88 -28.30
N LEU A 251 14.50 1.09 -28.02
CA LEU A 251 15.57 0.16 -28.41
C LEU A 251 15.33 -1.24 -27.82
N MET A 252 14.93 -1.34 -26.55
CA MET A 252 14.65 -2.62 -25.92
C MET A 252 13.46 -3.34 -26.58
N CYS A 253 12.42 -2.61 -26.99
CA CYS A 253 11.30 -3.16 -27.76
C CYS A 253 11.79 -3.75 -29.09
N GLN A 254 12.63 -3.03 -29.84
CA GLN A 254 13.22 -3.52 -31.10
C GLN A 254 14.10 -4.76 -30.90
N VAL A 255 15.00 -4.72 -29.91
CA VAL A 255 15.86 -5.87 -29.56
C VAL A 255 15.03 -7.10 -29.20
N SER A 256 13.90 -6.89 -28.53
CA SER A 256 12.96 -7.96 -28.15
C SER A 256 12.09 -8.45 -29.31
N GLY A 257 12.22 -7.86 -30.51
CA GLY A 257 11.56 -8.33 -31.74
C GLY A 257 10.29 -7.55 -32.13
N MET A 258 9.99 -6.41 -31.51
CA MET A 258 8.88 -5.54 -31.91
C MET A 258 9.27 -4.63 -33.07
N ASP A 259 8.33 -4.30 -33.96
CA ASP A 259 8.47 -3.17 -34.89
C ASP A 259 8.10 -1.90 -34.15
N PHE A 260 9.08 -1.26 -33.52
CA PHE A 260 8.88 -0.10 -32.64
C PHE A 260 9.68 1.10 -33.17
N VAL A 261 8.99 2.21 -33.46
CA VAL A 261 9.65 3.45 -33.92
C VAL A 261 10.46 4.08 -32.78
N LEU A 262 11.72 4.47 -33.04
CA LEU A 262 12.63 4.97 -32.00
C LEU A 262 12.26 6.36 -31.48
N GLU A 263 11.75 7.22 -32.35
CA GLU A 263 11.45 8.61 -32.00
C GLU A 263 9.96 8.80 -31.72
N PRO A 264 9.59 9.50 -30.64
CA PRO A 264 8.20 9.81 -30.37
C PRO A 264 7.67 10.85 -31.37
N VAL A 265 6.37 10.83 -31.58
CA VAL A 265 5.64 11.84 -32.37
C VAL A 265 5.81 13.25 -31.77
N LEU A 266 5.97 13.30 -30.45
CA LEU A 266 6.18 14.53 -29.68
C LEU A 266 7.28 14.33 -28.63
N SER A 267 8.22 15.27 -28.54
CA SER A 267 9.23 15.29 -27.48
C SER A 267 8.60 15.22 -26.09
N PRO A 268 9.09 14.39 -25.16
CA PRO A 268 8.53 14.27 -23.81
C PRO A 268 8.35 15.64 -23.14
N CYS A 269 7.24 15.83 -22.46
CA CYS A 269 6.96 17.07 -21.74
C CYS A 269 6.52 16.80 -20.31
N TYR A 270 6.89 17.70 -19.41
CA TYR A 270 6.38 17.73 -18.05
C TYR A 270 4.96 18.30 -17.97
N ALA A 271 4.10 17.63 -17.22
CA ALA A 271 2.76 18.10 -16.86
C ALA A 271 2.55 17.99 -15.35
N ARG A 272 1.75 18.91 -14.79
CA ARG A 272 1.40 18.89 -13.37
C ARG A 272 0.35 17.79 -13.09
N PRO A 273 0.52 16.94 -12.07
CA PRO A 273 -0.44 15.90 -11.70
C PRO A 273 -1.87 16.39 -11.50
N GLU A 274 -2.04 17.60 -10.96
CA GLU A 274 -3.35 18.20 -10.70
C GLU A 274 -4.14 18.51 -11.99
N LEU A 275 -3.43 18.58 -13.12
CA LEU A 275 -4.00 18.86 -14.44
C LEU A 275 -4.02 17.61 -15.32
N VAL A 276 -3.97 16.40 -14.75
CA VAL A 276 -3.88 15.11 -15.48
C VAL A 276 -4.84 15.02 -16.66
N GLU A 277 -6.12 15.36 -16.47
CA GLU A 277 -7.12 15.23 -17.54
C GLU A 277 -6.85 16.19 -18.69
N ARG A 278 -6.59 17.47 -18.39
CA ARG A 278 -6.26 18.47 -19.39
C ARG A 278 -4.97 18.12 -20.12
N ALA A 279 -3.97 17.64 -19.38
CA ALA A 279 -2.67 17.30 -19.92
C ALA A 279 -2.73 16.09 -20.86
N LEU A 280 -3.45 15.03 -20.48
CA LEU A 280 -3.64 13.84 -21.33
C LEU A 280 -4.43 14.16 -22.60
N LYS A 281 -5.56 14.87 -22.47
CA LYS A 281 -6.39 15.27 -23.62
C LYS A 281 -5.62 16.20 -24.57
N GLY A 282 -4.92 17.20 -24.03
CA GLY A 282 -4.09 18.10 -24.82
C GLY A 282 -2.98 17.35 -25.55
N ARG A 283 -2.25 16.48 -24.83
CA ARG A 283 -1.16 15.70 -25.42
C ARG A 283 -1.63 14.75 -26.54
N TYR A 284 -2.80 14.14 -26.35
CA TYR A 284 -3.42 13.31 -27.38
C TYR A 284 -3.81 14.14 -28.61
N GLN A 285 -4.45 15.30 -28.39
CA GLN A 285 -4.85 16.20 -29.48
C GLN A 285 -3.64 16.71 -30.28
N ASP A 286 -2.56 17.09 -29.59
CA ASP A 286 -1.32 17.53 -30.25
C ASP A 286 -0.74 16.43 -31.14
N ALA A 287 -0.75 15.19 -30.67
CA ALA A 287 -0.30 14.05 -31.46
C ALA A 287 -1.24 13.79 -32.65
N MET A 288 -2.56 13.90 -32.46
CA MET A 288 -3.55 13.72 -33.52
C MET A 288 -3.51 14.83 -34.57
N ASN A 289 -3.14 16.07 -34.21
CA ASN A 289 -2.96 17.14 -35.18
C ASN A 289 -1.80 16.85 -36.15
N ILE A 290 -0.78 16.11 -35.71
CA ILE A 290 0.36 15.69 -36.54
C ILE A 290 0.03 14.43 -37.36
N LEU A 291 -0.65 13.46 -36.73
CA LEU A 291 -0.89 12.13 -37.30
C LEU A 291 -2.16 12.07 -38.17
N GLY A 292 -3.20 12.83 -37.81
CA GLY A 292 -4.51 12.85 -38.48
C GLY A 292 -4.44 13.19 -39.97
N PRO A 293 -3.68 14.21 -40.41
CA PRO A 293 -3.50 14.49 -41.84
C PRO A 293 -2.88 13.33 -42.64
N GLN A 294 -2.22 12.39 -41.97
CA GLN A 294 -1.61 11.20 -42.57
C GLN A 294 -2.52 9.95 -42.47
N GLY A 295 -3.74 10.09 -41.93
CA GLY A 295 -4.64 8.97 -41.64
C GLY A 295 -4.10 8.00 -40.59
N ARG A 296 -3.23 8.48 -39.69
CA ARG A 296 -2.59 7.68 -38.64
C ARG A 296 -3.17 8.04 -37.27
N GLU A 297 -3.15 7.06 -36.36
CA GLU A 297 -3.53 7.24 -34.96
C GLU A 297 -2.32 7.05 -34.03
N LEU A 298 -2.49 7.39 -32.75
CA LEU A 298 -1.46 7.22 -31.73
C LEU A 298 -1.62 5.83 -31.10
N ASP A 299 -0.63 4.96 -31.28
CA ASP A 299 -0.69 3.58 -30.83
C ASP A 299 -0.45 3.45 -29.32
N LEU A 300 0.44 4.29 -28.76
CA LEU A 300 0.91 4.15 -27.39
C LEU A 300 1.22 5.50 -26.72
N LEU A 301 0.81 5.63 -25.46
CA LEU A 301 1.27 6.68 -24.56
C LEU A 301 2.14 6.11 -23.43
N ILE A 302 3.40 6.51 -23.40
CA ILE A 302 4.29 6.28 -22.26
C ILE A 302 4.04 7.38 -21.23
N VAL A 303 3.82 6.99 -19.97
CA VAL A 303 3.52 7.92 -18.88
C VAL A 303 4.54 7.75 -17.76
N ILE A 304 5.33 8.78 -17.46
CA ILE A 304 6.24 8.77 -16.31
C ILE A 304 5.50 9.32 -15.09
N LEU A 305 5.43 8.53 -14.02
CA LEU A 305 4.71 8.83 -12.80
C LEU A 305 5.66 8.97 -11.60
N PRO A 306 5.38 9.87 -10.65
CA PRO A 306 6.10 9.91 -9.38
C PRO A 306 5.91 8.60 -8.61
N ASP A 307 6.90 8.25 -7.77
CA ASP A 307 6.87 7.01 -6.98
C ASP A 307 5.70 6.96 -6.00
N ASN A 308 5.34 8.12 -5.42
CA ASN A 308 4.10 8.32 -4.67
C ASN A 308 3.08 9.02 -5.56
N ASN A 309 2.26 8.26 -6.27
CA ASN A 309 1.32 8.77 -7.26
C ASN A 309 -0.14 8.83 -6.79
N GLY A 310 -0.49 8.43 -5.56
CA GLY A 310 -1.85 8.60 -5.04
C GLY A 310 -2.94 8.09 -5.99
N SER A 311 -3.89 8.96 -6.38
CA SER A 311 -4.95 8.65 -7.36
C SER A 311 -4.49 8.74 -8.82
N LEU A 312 -3.34 9.38 -9.10
CA LEU A 312 -2.90 9.75 -10.44
C LEU A 312 -2.81 8.55 -11.39
N TYR A 313 -2.31 7.41 -10.91
CA TYR A 313 -2.26 6.18 -11.73
C TYR A 313 -3.66 5.76 -12.17
N GLY A 314 -4.63 5.80 -11.25
CA GLY A 314 -6.02 5.47 -11.53
C GLY A 314 -6.67 6.47 -12.49
N ASP A 315 -6.40 7.76 -12.30
CA ASP A 315 -6.91 8.82 -13.19
C ASP A 315 -6.35 8.68 -14.60
N VAL A 316 -5.04 8.46 -14.77
CA VAL A 316 -4.39 8.20 -16.06
C VAL A 316 -5.03 6.99 -16.74
N LYS A 317 -5.16 5.88 -16.01
CA LYS A 317 -5.71 4.64 -16.54
C LYS A 317 -7.15 4.81 -17.01
N ARG A 318 -8.00 5.37 -16.16
CA ARG A 318 -9.39 5.69 -16.50
C ARG A 318 -9.45 6.55 -17.75
N ILE A 319 -8.79 7.71 -17.77
CA ILE A 319 -8.90 8.66 -18.88
C ILE A 319 -8.39 8.07 -20.20
N CYS A 320 -7.24 7.41 -20.20
CA CYS A 320 -6.71 6.77 -21.40
C CYS A 320 -7.63 5.65 -21.92
N GLU A 321 -8.11 4.78 -21.04
CA GLU A 321 -8.85 3.57 -21.44
C GLU A 321 -10.34 3.83 -21.70
N THR A 322 -10.95 4.87 -21.09
CA THR A 322 -12.37 5.20 -21.28
C THR A 322 -12.62 6.39 -22.19
N ASN A 323 -11.88 7.48 -22.04
CA ASN A 323 -12.18 8.73 -22.75
C ASN A 323 -11.41 8.84 -24.07
N LEU A 324 -10.16 8.37 -24.10
CA LEU A 324 -9.27 8.52 -25.26
C LEU A 324 -9.17 7.23 -26.10
N GLY A 325 -9.54 6.07 -25.56
CA GLY A 325 -9.35 4.78 -26.25
C GLY A 325 -7.88 4.44 -26.51
N LEU A 326 -6.96 4.98 -25.70
CA LEU A 326 -5.53 4.96 -25.94
C LEU A 326 -4.80 3.97 -25.03
N VAL A 327 -3.98 3.10 -25.62
CA VAL A 327 -3.11 2.20 -24.85
C VAL A 327 -2.05 3.01 -24.11
N SER A 328 -1.93 2.78 -22.79
CA SER A 328 -0.97 3.49 -21.94
C SER A 328 -0.03 2.54 -21.18
N GLN A 329 1.25 2.93 -21.11
CA GLN A 329 2.29 2.26 -20.32
C GLN A 329 2.88 3.22 -19.30
N CYS A 330 2.55 3.01 -18.02
CA CYS A 330 3.07 3.81 -16.92
C CYS A 330 4.41 3.28 -16.41
N CYS A 331 5.36 4.19 -16.16
CA CYS A 331 6.69 3.91 -15.62
C CYS A 331 6.95 4.81 -14.40
N LEU A 332 7.48 4.26 -13.31
CA LEU A 332 7.77 5.05 -12.11
C LEU A 332 9.13 5.74 -12.21
N THR A 333 9.23 6.93 -11.61
CA THR A 333 10.44 7.74 -11.56
C THR A 333 11.69 7.01 -11.09
N LYS A 334 11.58 6.16 -10.05
CA LYS A 334 12.73 5.36 -9.58
C LYS A 334 13.35 4.48 -10.67
N HIS A 335 12.59 4.10 -11.70
CA HIS A 335 13.09 3.26 -12.80
C HIS A 335 13.76 4.08 -13.91
N VAL A 336 13.39 5.36 -14.05
CA VAL A 336 14.05 6.28 -14.99
C VAL A 336 15.53 6.45 -14.61
N PHE A 337 15.81 6.63 -13.30
CA PHE A 337 17.16 6.84 -12.77
C PHE A 337 17.88 5.55 -12.33
N LYS A 338 17.27 4.38 -12.53
CA LYS A 338 17.86 3.11 -12.08
C LYS A 338 19.10 2.76 -12.90
N VAL A 339 20.22 2.48 -12.21
CA VAL A 339 21.41 1.89 -12.82
C VAL A 339 21.12 0.44 -13.21
N ASN A 340 21.62 0.00 -14.37
CA ASN A 340 21.40 -1.35 -14.92
C ASN A 340 19.90 -1.71 -15.05
N LYS A 341 19.14 -0.85 -15.73
CA LYS A 341 17.69 -0.99 -15.91
C LYS A 341 17.27 -1.94 -17.04
N GLN A 342 18.19 -2.63 -17.71
CA GLN A 342 17.91 -3.46 -18.89
C GLN A 342 16.85 -4.54 -18.61
N GLN A 343 16.93 -5.24 -17.47
CA GLN A 343 15.91 -6.23 -17.09
C GLN A 343 14.54 -5.59 -16.86
N TYR A 344 14.50 -4.37 -16.31
CA TYR A 344 13.25 -3.65 -16.14
C TYR A 344 12.65 -3.25 -17.49
N LEU A 345 13.48 -2.70 -18.40
CA LEU A 345 13.04 -2.34 -19.75
C LEU A 345 12.53 -3.56 -20.53
N ALA A 346 13.21 -4.71 -20.44
CA ALA A 346 12.75 -5.96 -21.07
C ALA A 346 11.37 -6.38 -20.53
N ASN A 347 11.16 -6.30 -19.21
CA ASN A 347 9.86 -6.59 -18.61
C ASN A 347 8.77 -5.57 -18.99
N VAL A 348 9.14 -4.31 -19.26
CA VAL A 348 8.20 -3.30 -19.78
C VAL A 348 7.88 -3.54 -21.25
N ALA A 349 8.87 -3.89 -22.07
CA ALA A 349 8.70 -4.23 -23.48
C ALA A 349 7.73 -5.41 -23.65
N LEU A 350 7.87 -6.46 -22.83
CA LEU A 350 6.91 -7.59 -22.77
C LEU A 350 5.47 -7.09 -22.56
N LYS A 351 5.26 -6.21 -21.57
CA LYS A 351 3.94 -5.64 -21.29
C LYS A 351 3.40 -4.77 -22.42
N ILE A 352 4.25 -4.02 -23.11
CA ILE A 352 3.84 -3.23 -24.27
C ILE A 352 3.41 -4.17 -25.40
N ASN A 353 4.18 -5.24 -25.65
CA ASN A 353 3.88 -6.21 -26.70
C ASN A 353 2.51 -6.86 -26.53
N VAL A 354 2.17 -7.30 -25.31
CA VAL A 354 0.86 -7.91 -25.01
C VAL A 354 -0.29 -6.91 -25.21
N LYS A 355 -0.08 -5.63 -24.88
CA LYS A 355 -1.08 -4.58 -25.10
C LYS A 355 -1.26 -4.22 -26.58
N GLY A 356 -0.21 -4.36 -27.37
CA GLY A 356 -0.21 -4.16 -28.83
C GLY A 356 -0.59 -5.43 -29.62
N TRP A 357 -1.31 -6.38 -29.01
CA TRP A 357 -1.83 -7.62 -29.62
C TRP A 357 -0.79 -8.69 -29.99
N GLY A 358 0.44 -8.61 -29.46
CA GLY A 358 1.50 -9.59 -29.64
C GLY A 358 1.43 -10.80 -28.69
N LYS A 359 2.15 -11.88 -29.02
CA LYS A 359 2.34 -13.08 -28.17
C LYS A 359 3.81 -13.17 -27.75
N GLU A 360 4.07 -13.33 -26.45
CA GLU A 360 5.43 -13.31 -25.89
C GLU A 360 6.21 -14.60 -26.19
N TYR A 361 5.63 -15.77 -25.85
CA TYR A 361 6.20 -17.10 -26.05
C TYR A 361 5.08 -18.14 -26.21
N CYS A 362 5.41 -19.32 -26.72
CA CYS A 362 4.52 -20.48 -26.75
C CYS A 362 5.13 -21.63 -25.96
N ALA A 363 4.31 -22.34 -25.18
CA ALA A 363 4.70 -23.62 -24.59
C ALA A 363 4.59 -24.70 -25.68
N CYS A 364 5.64 -25.52 -25.82
CA CYS A 364 5.65 -26.69 -26.69
C CYS A 364 5.45 -27.97 -25.89
#